data_AF-C6T825-F1
#
_entry.id   AF-C6T825-F1
#
_cell.length_a   1.000
_cell.length_b   1.000
_cell.length_c   1.000
_cell.angle_alpha   90.00
_cell.angle_beta   90.00
_cell.angle_gamma   90.00
#
_symmetry.space_group_name_H-M   'P 1'
#
loop_
_entity.id
_entity.type
_entity.pdbx_description
1 polymer ?
#
loop_
_entity_poly.entity_id
_entity_poly.type
_entity_poly.pdbx_seq_one_letter_code
_entity_poly.pdbx_strand_id
1 'polypeptide(L)'
;MGRGRVELKRIENKINRQVTFAKRRNGLLKKAYELSVLCDAEVALIIFSNRGKLYEFCSSSSMLKTLERYQKCNYGAPEANVSTREALELSSQQEYLKLKARYEALQRSQRNLMGEDLGPLSSKELESLERQLDSSLKQIRSTRTQFMLDQLSDLQRKEHLLSEANRSLRQRQLEGYQINPLQLNPGVEEMGYGRHPAQTHGEALFHKWSVSQRYKLGISLIQYQW
;
A
#
# COMPACT_ATOMS: atom_id res chain seq x y z
N MET A 1 -55.73 7.34 -30.56
CA MET A 1 -54.62 7.90 -31.35
C MET A 1 -53.73 6.75 -31.82
N GLY A 2 -53.71 6.46 -33.13
CA GLY A 2 -52.93 5.36 -33.69
C GLY A 2 -51.42 5.62 -33.61
N ARG A 3 -50.63 4.57 -33.38
CA ARG A 3 -49.16 4.63 -33.49
C ARG A 3 -48.76 4.73 -34.96
N GLY A 4 -48.05 5.78 -35.34
CA GLY A 4 -47.43 5.90 -36.67
C GLY A 4 -46.32 4.87 -36.89
N ARG A 5 -46.05 4.52 -38.15
CA ARG A 5 -44.95 3.63 -38.54
C ARG A 5 -43.60 4.31 -38.23
N VAL A 6 -42.65 3.55 -37.71
CA VAL A 6 -41.30 4.03 -37.36
C VAL A 6 -40.27 3.20 -38.12
N GLU A 7 -39.26 3.86 -38.69
CA GLU A 7 -38.15 3.20 -39.37
C GLU A 7 -37.28 2.38 -38.39
N LEU A 8 -36.73 1.25 -38.85
CA LEU A 8 -35.85 0.39 -38.05
C LEU A 8 -34.40 0.91 -38.06
N LYS A 9 -34.19 2.06 -37.44
CA LYS A 9 -32.87 2.68 -37.25
C LYS A 9 -32.73 3.25 -35.83
N ARG A 10 -31.50 3.59 -35.45
CA ARG A 10 -31.23 4.24 -34.16
C ARG A 10 -32.00 5.56 -34.07
N ILE A 11 -32.74 5.77 -32.98
CA ILE A 11 -33.44 7.03 -32.71
C ILE A 11 -32.41 8.04 -32.20
N GLU A 12 -32.17 9.13 -32.94
CA GLU A 12 -31.14 10.12 -32.58
C GLU A 12 -31.53 10.96 -31.36
N ASN A 13 -32.78 11.43 -31.33
CA ASN A 13 -33.30 12.22 -30.20
C ASN A 13 -33.25 11.42 -28.89
N LYS A 14 -32.49 11.93 -27.91
CA LYS A 14 -32.23 11.27 -26.62
C LYS A 14 -33.51 11.03 -25.80
N ILE A 15 -34.42 12.01 -25.75
CA ILE A 15 -35.68 11.92 -25.00
C ILE A 15 -36.57 10.83 -25.62
N ASN A 16 -36.78 10.90 -26.94
CA ASN A 16 -37.59 9.91 -27.66
C ASN A 16 -37.01 8.51 -27.56
N ARG A 17 -35.67 8.37 -27.62
CA ARG A 17 -34.97 7.10 -27.44
C ARG A 17 -35.18 6.53 -26.04
N GLN A 18 -35.11 7.35 -24.99
CA GLN A 18 -35.34 6.90 -23.61
C GLN A 18 -36.78 6.42 -23.38
N VAL A 19 -37.77 7.21 -23.83
CA VAL A 19 -39.19 6.85 -23.73
C VAL A 19 -39.48 5.58 -24.54
N THR A 20 -38.92 5.48 -25.75
CA THR A 20 -39.08 4.30 -26.61
C THR A 20 -38.41 3.07 -26.02
N PHE A 21 -37.21 3.21 -25.46
CA PHE A 21 -36.52 2.11 -24.76
C PHE A 21 -37.37 1.57 -23.62
N ALA A 22 -37.90 2.45 -22.75
CA ALA A 22 -38.74 2.01 -21.64
C ALA A 22 -40.00 1.25 -22.13
N LYS A 23 -40.69 1.79 -23.14
CA LYS A 23 -41.90 1.15 -23.71
C LYS A 23 -41.58 -0.18 -24.41
N ARG A 24 -40.53 -0.24 -25.23
CA ARG A 24 -40.14 -1.46 -25.97
C ARG A 24 -39.57 -2.53 -25.05
N ARG A 25 -38.71 -2.17 -24.10
CA ARG A 25 -38.19 -3.07 -23.06
C ARG A 25 -39.33 -3.74 -22.31
N ASN A 26 -40.31 -2.95 -21.82
CA ASN A 26 -41.46 -3.50 -21.10
C ASN A 26 -42.33 -4.38 -22.01
N GLY A 27 -42.53 -4.00 -23.27
CA GLY A 27 -43.26 -4.83 -24.24
C GLY A 27 -42.55 -6.16 -24.52
N LEU A 28 -41.23 -6.14 -24.66
CA LEU A 28 -40.41 -7.33 -24.89
C LEU A 28 -40.41 -8.27 -23.67
N LEU A 29 -40.32 -7.71 -22.46
CA LEU A 29 -40.44 -8.46 -21.21
C LEU A 29 -41.79 -9.18 -21.10
N LYS A 30 -42.89 -8.49 -21.44
CA LYS A 30 -44.22 -9.11 -21.47
C LYS A 30 -44.29 -10.25 -22.48
N LYS A 31 -43.71 -10.08 -23.67
CA LYS A 31 -43.68 -11.14 -24.70
C LYS A 31 -42.84 -12.34 -24.29
N ALA A 32 -41.69 -12.11 -23.66
CA ALA A 32 -40.85 -13.17 -23.11
C ALA A 32 -41.58 -13.97 -22.02
N TYR A 33 -42.30 -13.27 -21.13
CA TYR A 33 -43.13 -13.90 -20.11
C TYR A 33 -44.28 -14.72 -20.72
N GLU A 34 -45.06 -14.13 -21.64
CA GLU A 34 -46.13 -14.83 -22.36
C GLU A 34 -45.62 -16.11 -23.01
N LEU A 35 -44.49 -16.06 -23.72
CA LEU A 35 -43.88 -17.23 -24.36
C LEU A 35 -43.49 -18.31 -23.33
N SER A 36 -42.88 -17.91 -22.21
CA SER A 36 -42.48 -18.86 -21.18
C SER A 36 -43.67 -19.61 -20.58
N VAL A 37 -44.80 -18.93 -20.36
CA VAL A 37 -46.00 -19.53 -19.76
C VAL A 37 -46.79 -20.35 -20.78
N LEU A 38 -47.00 -19.82 -21.99
CA LEU A 38 -47.86 -20.46 -23.00
C LEU A 38 -47.23 -21.73 -23.59
N CYS A 39 -45.91 -21.80 -23.65
CA CYS A 39 -45.20 -22.89 -24.31
C CYS A 39 -44.32 -23.71 -23.35
N ASP A 40 -44.40 -23.46 -22.04
CA ASP A 40 -43.51 -24.06 -21.03
C ASP A 40 -42.02 -23.95 -21.42
N ALA A 41 -41.65 -22.79 -21.95
CA ALA A 41 -40.33 -22.53 -22.49
C ALA A 41 -39.46 -21.82 -21.44
N GLU A 42 -38.22 -22.28 -21.28
CA GLU A 42 -37.22 -21.54 -20.51
C GLU A 42 -36.72 -20.34 -21.32
N VAL A 43 -36.97 -19.13 -20.83
CA VAL A 43 -36.67 -17.87 -21.52
C VAL A 43 -35.85 -16.97 -20.60
N ALA A 44 -34.70 -16.51 -21.10
CA ALA A 44 -33.88 -15.49 -20.47
C ALA A 44 -33.71 -14.29 -21.40
N LEU A 45 -33.75 -13.09 -20.84
CA LEU A 45 -33.58 -11.82 -21.56
C LEU A 45 -32.66 -10.90 -20.75
N ILE A 46 -31.59 -10.42 -21.39
CA ILE A 46 -30.61 -9.51 -20.80
C ILE A 46 -30.54 -8.26 -21.67
N ILE A 47 -30.69 -7.08 -21.08
CA ILE A 47 -30.69 -5.79 -21.78
C ILE A 47 -29.79 -4.81 -21.05
N PHE A 48 -28.73 -4.36 -21.71
CA PHE A 48 -27.91 -3.24 -21.26
C PHE A 48 -28.38 -1.95 -21.91
N SER A 49 -28.71 -0.95 -21.10
CA SER A 49 -28.93 0.40 -21.61
C SER A 49 -27.62 1.04 -22.06
N ASN A 50 -27.70 2.10 -22.86
CA ASN A 50 -26.54 2.90 -23.26
C ASN A 50 -25.83 3.60 -22.07
N ARG A 51 -26.42 3.59 -20.87
CA ARG A 51 -25.81 4.09 -19.63
C ARG A 51 -25.21 2.96 -18.78
N GLY A 52 -25.14 1.74 -19.30
CA GLY A 52 -24.62 0.56 -18.59
C GLY A 52 -25.60 -0.08 -17.60
N LYS A 53 -26.80 0.49 -17.39
CA LYS A 53 -27.80 -0.12 -16.50
C LYS A 53 -28.33 -1.43 -17.11
N LEU A 54 -28.24 -2.50 -16.31
CA LEU A 54 -28.75 -3.84 -16.59
C LEU A 54 -30.25 -3.92 -16.32
N TYR A 55 -30.98 -4.56 -17.22
CA TYR A 55 -32.35 -5.01 -17.05
C TYR A 55 -32.42 -6.46 -17.49
N GLU A 56 -32.97 -7.31 -16.65
CA GLU A 56 -33.00 -8.75 -16.91
C GLU A 56 -34.35 -9.36 -16.57
N PHE A 57 -34.64 -10.48 -17.23
CA PHE A 57 -35.78 -11.33 -16.97
C PHE A 57 -35.38 -12.79 -17.19
N CYS A 58 -35.81 -13.65 -16.28
CA CYS A 58 -35.68 -15.09 -16.38
C CYS A 58 -37.02 -15.71 -16.03
N SER A 59 -37.50 -16.68 -16.82
CA SER A 59 -38.67 -17.47 -16.45
C SER A 59 -38.37 -18.50 -15.37
N SER A 60 -37.09 -18.86 -15.18
CA SER A 60 -36.64 -19.80 -14.14
C SER A 60 -36.29 -19.08 -12.83
N SER A 61 -36.11 -19.88 -11.76
CA SER A 61 -35.68 -19.37 -10.44
C SER A 61 -34.32 -18.66 -10.43
N SER A 62 -33.48 -18.84 -11.45
CA SER A 62 -32.13 -18.26 -11.49
C SER A 62 -31.62 -18.06 -12.91
N MET A 63 -31.31 -16.80 -13.24
CA MET A 63 -30.61 -16.42 -14.48
C MET A 63 -29.31 -17.21 -14.69
N LEU A 64 -28.56 -17.47 -13.61
CA LEU A 64 -27.31 -18.22 -13.69
C LEU A 64 -27.53 -19.64 -14.23
N LYS A 65 -28.59 -20.32 -13.78
CA LYS A 65 -28.91 -21.69 -14.25
C LYS A 65 -29.24 -21.71 -15.74
N THR A 66 -30.00 -20.72 -16.22
CA THR A 66 -30.34 -20.62 -17.65
C THR A 66 -29.11 -20.30 -18.49
N LEU A 67 -28.20 -19.44 -18.00
CA LEU A 67 -26.92 -19.16 -18.66
C LEU A 67 -26.00 -20.39 -18.69
N GLU A 68 -25.90 -21.14 -17.60
CA GLU A 68 -25.16 -22.41 -17.56
C GLU A 68 -25.72 -23.42 -18.57
N ARG A 69 -27.05 -23.55 -18.66
CA ARG A 69 -27.71 -24.41 -19.65
C ARG A 69 -27.41 -23.95 -21.07
N TYR A 70 -27.51 -22.64 -21.34
CA TYR A 70 -27.16 -22.07 -22.65
C TYR A 70 -25.71 -22.39 -23.02
N GLN A 71 -24.76 -22.20 -22.10
CA GLN A 71 -23.36 -22.56 -22.31
C GLN A 71 -23.23 -24.05 -22.63
N LYS A 72 -23.82 -24.94 -21.84
CA LYS A 72 -23.79 -26.39 -22.08
C LYS A 72 -24.33 -26.79 -23.45
N CYS A 73 -25.41 -26.16 -23.93
CA CYS A 73 -26.03 -26.46 -25.22
C CYS A 73 -25.31 -25.80 -26.41
N ASN A 74 -24.78 -24.60 -26.26
CA ASN A 74 -24.09 -23.85 -27.32
C ASN A 74 -22.64 -24.34 -27.53
N TYR A 75 -22.02 -24.90 -26.49
CA TYR A 75 -20.66 -25.46 -26.52
C TYR A 75 -20.63 -27.00 -26.55
N GLY A 76 -21.73 -27.63 -26.98
CA GLY A 76 -21.90 -29.09 -27.10
C GLY A 76 -21.05 -29.79 -28.18
N ALA A 77 -20.06 -29.11 -28.76
CA ALA A 77 -18.98 -29.71 -29.54
C ALA A 77 -17.65 -29.05 -29.09
N PRO A 78 -16.63 -29.82 -28.68
CA PRO A 78 -15.41 -29.26 -28.12
C PRO A 78 -14.54 -28.67 -29.23
N GLU A 79 -14.71 -27.38 -29.49
CA GLU A 79 -13.64 -26.57 -30.08
C GLU A 79 -12.63 -26.28 -28.96
N ALA A 80 -11.42 -26.84 -29.10
CA ALA A 80 -10.38 -26.96 -28.06
C ALA A 80 -9.91 -25.63 -27.39
N ASN A 81 -10.43 -24.48 -27.80
CA ASN A 81 -9.99 -23.17 -27.30
C ASN A 81 -10.82 -22.61 -26.12
N VAL A 82 -12.04 -23.09 -25.88
CA VAL A 82 -12.89 -22.61 -24.75
C VAL A 82 -12.54 -23.31 -23.43
N SER A 83 -12.23 -24.61 -23.50
CA SER A 83 -11.68 -25.41 -22.38
C SER A 83 -10.46 -24.74 -21.75
N THR A 84 -9.55 -24.20 -22.56
CA THR A 84 -8.36 -23.51 -22.09
C THR A 84 -8.71 -22.25 -21.28
N ARG A 85 -9.69 -21.46 -21.71
CA ARG A 85 -10.03 -20.19 -21.04
C ARG A 85 -10.79 -20.41 -19.72
N GLU A 86 -11.72 -21.36 -19.68
CA GLU A 86 -12.43 -21.73 -18.44
C GLU A 86 -11.50 -22.46 -17.47
N ALA A 87 -10.59 -23.32 -17.96
CA ALA A 87 -9.54 -23.91 -17.14
C ALA A 87 -8.56 -22.85 -16.61
N LEU A 88 -8.24 -21.81 -17.38
CA LEU A 88 -7.40 -20.69 -16.95
C LEU A 88 -8.11 -19.82 -15.90
N GLU A 89 -9.40 -19.54 -16.06
CA GLU A 89 -10.18 -18.77 -15.07
C GLU A 89 -10.38 -19.56 -13.77
N LEU A 90 -10.69 -20.86 -13.86
CA LEU A 90 -10.80 -21.74 -12.69
C LEU A 90 -9.43 -21.94 -12.01
N SER A 91 -8.37 -22.09 -12.78
CA SER A 91 -6.99 -22.13 -12.28
C SER A 91 -6.61 -20.84 -11.57
N SER A 92 -6.89 -19.69 -12.18
CA SER A 92 -6.67 -18.36 -11.57
C SER A 92 -7.43 -18.20 -10.25
N GLN A 93 -8.69 -18.63 -10.20
CA GLN A 93 -9.49 -18.61 -8.98
C GLN A 93 -8.91 -19.54 -7.91
N GLN A 94 -8.45 -20.74 -8.28
CA GLN A 94 -7.80 -21.68 -7.36
C GLN A 94 -6.49 -21.12 -6.80
N GLU A 95 -5.66 -20.51 -7.65
CA GLU A 95 -4.41 -19.86 -7.23
C GLU A 95 -4.70 -18.67 -6.30
N TYR A 96 -5.74 -17.89 -6.58
CA TYR A 96 -6.20 -16.83 -5.69
C TYR A 96 -6.61 -17.38 -4.32
N LEU A 97 -7.38 -18.47 -4.27
CA LEU A 97 -7.79 -19.08 -3.00
C LEU A 97 -6.60 -19.65 -2.22
N LYS A 98 -5.63 -20.28 -2.89
CA LYS A 98 -4.38 -20.73 -2.28
C LYS A 98 -3.59 -19.57 -1.69
N LEU A 99 -3.45 -18.48 -2.45
CA LEU A 99 -2.75 -17.28 -2.00
C LEU A 99 -3.47 -16.64 -0.81
N LYS A 100 -4.80 -16.54 -0.86
CA LYS A 100 -5.62 -16.00 0.22
C LYS A 100 -5.45 -16.81 1.50
N ALA A 101 -5.48 -18.14 1.42
CA ALA A 101 -5.26 -19.01 2.58
C ALA A 101 -3.87 -18.81 3.19
N ARG A 102 -2.82 -18.68 2.34
CA ARG A 102 -1.45 -18.36 2.80
C ARG A 102 -1.39 -17.00 3.48
N TYR A 103 -2.03 -15.99 2.91
CA TYR A 103 -2.09 -14.65 3.49
C TYR A 103 -2.78 -14.66 4.86
N GLU A 104 -3.94 -15.33 4.97
CA GLU A 104 -4.67 -15.43 6.24
C GLU A 104 -3.88 -16.19 7.31
N ALA A 105 -3.13 -17.24 6.92
CA ALA A 105 -2.23 -17.94 7.84
C ALA A 105 -1.07 -17.05 8.31
N LEU A 106 -0.46 -16.28 7.39
CA LEU A 106 0.60 -15.33 7.72
C LEU A 106 0.08 -14.22 8.64
N GLN A 107 -1.09 -13.66 8.35
CA GLN A 107 -1.73 -12.62 9.14
C GLN A 107 -2.08 -13.11 10.56
N ARG A 108 -2.53 -14.36 10.69
CA ARG A 108 -2.72 -15.00 12.01
C ARG A 108 -1.40 -15.14 12.76
N SER A 109 -0.36 -15.65 12.11
CA SER A 109 0.98 -15.77 12.71
C SER A 109 1.52 -14.42 13.21
N GLN A 110 1.35 -13.35 12.41
CA GLN A 110 1.73 -11.99 12.81
C GLN A 110 0.99 -11.53 14.07
N ARG A 111 -0.34 -11.72 14.13
CA ARG A 111 -1.13 -11.37 15.32
C ARG A 111 -0.66 -12.12 16.56
N ASN A 112 -0.40 -13.42 16.43
CA ASN A 112 0.15 -14.23 17.52
C ASN A 112 1.50 -13.68 18.01
N LEU A 113 2.41 -13.34 17.10
CA LEU A 113 3.71 -12.72 17.44
C LEU A 113 3.56 -11.36 18.14
N MET A 114 2.46 -10.65 17.92
CA MET A 114 2.10 -9.40 18.60
C MET A 114 1.37 -9.63 19.94
N GLY A 115 1.11 -10.88 20.31
CA GLY A 115 0.36 -11.24 21.52
C GLY A 115 -1.16 -11.17 21.38
N GLU A 116 -1.67 -11.08 20.14
CA GLU A 116 -3.10 -11.05 19.83
C GLU A 116 -3.62 -12.44 19.46
N ASP A 117 -4.93 -12.67 19.64
CA ASP A 117 -5.64 -13.89 19.22
C ASP A 117 -5.00 -15.23 19.66
N LEU A 118 -4.46 -15.26 20.88
CA LEU A 118 -3.75 -16.43 21.39
C LEU A 118 -4.64 -17.59 21.83
N GLY A 119 -5.94 -17.35 22.01
CA GLY A 119 -6.91 -18.33 22.53
C GLY A 119 -6.97 -19.67 21.79
N PRO A 120 -6.84 -19.72 20.45
CA PRO A 120 -6.84 -20.97 19.68
C PRO A 120 -5.54 -21.79 19.77
N LEU A 121 -4.45 -21.27 20.33
CA LEU A 121 -3.17 -21.99 20.41
C LEU A 121 -3.17 -22.97 21.59
N SER A 122 -2.58 -24.13 21.37
CA SER A 122 -2.27 -25.08 22.43
C SER A 122 -1.11 -24.59 23.32
N SER A 123 -0.99 -25.17 24.53
CA SER A 123 0.13 -24.86 25.44
C SER A 123 1.50 -25.04 24.79
N LYS A 124 1.69 -26.12 24.03
CA LYS A 124 2.95 -26.39 23.32
C LYS A 124 3.28 -25.34 22.26
N GLU A 125 2.27 -24.87 21.53
CA GLU A 125 2.45 -23.83 20.51
C GLU A 125 2.76 -22.48 21.16
N LEU A 126 2.13 -22.17 22.30
CA LEU A 126 2.38 -20.95 23.05
C LEU A 126 3.81 -20.93 23.63
N GLU A 127 4.25 -22.02 24.23
CA GLU A 127 5.64 -22.17 24.69
C GLU A 127 6.65 -22.05 23.55
N SER A 128 6.33 -22.58 22.37
CA SER A 128 7.19 -22.44 21.19
C SER A 128 7.29 -20.98 20.73
N LEU A 129 6.16 -20.28 20.72
CA LEU A 129 6.07 -18.87 20.36
C LEU A 129 6.88 -18.00 21.34
N GLU A 130 6.76 -18.27 22.65
CA GLU A 130 7.52 -17.58 23.69
C GLU A 130 9.04 -17.77 23.50
N ARG A 131 9.50 -19.02 23.30
CA ARG A 131 10.91 -19.31 23.03
C ARG A 131 11.42 -18.60 21.77
N GLN A 132 10.60 -18.53 20.73
CA GLN A 132 10.95 -17.83 19.49
C GLN A 132 11.07 -16.32 19.69
N LEU A 133 10.15 -15.71 20.44
CA LEU A 133 10.19 -14.28 20.75
C LEU A 133 11.38 -13.93 21.65
N ASP A 134 11.63 -14.71 22.71
CA ASP A 134 12.75 -14.48 23.63
C ASP A 134 14.11 -14.57 22.94
N SER A 135 14.32 -15.62 22.13
CA SER A 135 15.56 -15.79 21.35
C SER A 135 15.78 -14.65 20.36
N SER A 136 14.74 -14.27 19.60
CA SER A 136 14.80 -13.16 18.64
C SER A 136 15.06 -11.82 19.33
N LEU A 137 14.42 -11.57 20.48
CA LEU A 137 14.62 -10.36 21.26
C LEU A 137 16.04 -10.27 21.83
N LYS A 138 16.59 -11.38 22.34
CA LYS A 138 18.00 -11.47 22.77
C LYS A 138 18.95 -11.14 21.64
N GLN A 139 18.73 -11.69 20.45
CA GLN A 139 19.54 -11.40 19.26
C GLN A 139 19.46 -9.91 18.87
N ILE A 140 18.25 -9.34 18.78
CA ILE A 140 18.06 -7.92 18.45
C ILE A 140 18.78 -7.02 19.45
N ARG A 141 18.64 -7.30 20.75
CA ARG A 141 19.34 -6.55 21.82
C ARG A 141 20.85 -6.65 21.68
N SER A 142 21.37 -7.86 21.47
CA SER A 142 22.81 -8.09 21.28
C SER A 142 23.35 -7.30 20.09
N THR A 143 22.70 -7.41 18.92
CA THR A 143 23.10 -6.69 17.71
C THR A 143 23.04 -5.18 17.91
N ARG A 144 21.98 -4.67 18.56
CA ARG A 144 21.84 -3.24 18.84
C ARG A 144 22.93 -2.74 19.79
N THR A 145 23.22 -3.49 20.84
CA THR A 145 24.31 -3.15 21.78
C THR A 145 25.66 -3.16 21.09
N GLN A 146 25.95 -4.19 20.29
CA GLN A 146 27.21 -4.26 19.53
C GLN A 146 27.36 -3.05 18.61
N PHE A 147 26.32 -2.72 17.84
CA PHE A 147 26.34 -1.54 16.98
C PHE A 147 26.62 -0.24 17.75
N MET A 148 26.03 -0.06 18.94
CA MET A 148 26.29 1.12 19.78
C MET A 148 27.74 1.16 20.29
N LEU A 149 28.32 0.02 20.65
CA LEU A 149 29.72 -0.08 21.08
C LEU A 149 30.70 0.24 19.93
N ASP A 150 30.38 -0.23 18.72
CA ASP A 150 31.20 0.06 17.53
C ASP A 150 31.17 1.56 17.22
N GLN A 151 29.99 2.19 17.27
CA GLN A 151 29.84 3.65 17.09
C GLN A 151 30.60 4.44 18.16
N LEU A 152 30.54 4.02 19.42
CA LEU A 152 31.28 4.66 20.51
C LEU A 152 32.79 4.60 20.26
N SER A 153 33.29 3.43 19.87
CA SER A 153 34.71 3.21 19.57
C SER A 153 35.20 4.07 18.42
N ASP A 154 34.39 4.20 17.37
CA ASP A 154 34.70 5.06 16.22
C ASP A 154 34.74 6.54 16.59
N LEU A 155 33.81 6.99 17.43
CA LEU A 155 33.78 8.37 17.92
C LEU A 155 34.97 8.68 18.82
N GLN A 156 35.33 7.79 19.75
CA GLN A 156 36.52 7.94 20.59
C GLN A 156 37.80 8.01 19.76
N ARG A 157 37.91 7.21 18.70
CA ARG A 157 39.05 7.27 17.78
C ARG A 157 39.13 8.63 17.08
N LYS A 158 38.00 9.16 16.60
CA LYS A 158 37.93 10.49 15.96
C LYS A 158 38.28 11.60 16.95
N GLU A 159 37.75 11.55 18.17
CA GLU A 159 38.07 12.50 19.24
C GLU A 159 39.58 12.54 19.50
N HIS A 160 40.20 11.37 19.63
CA HIS A 160 41.65 11.29 19.86
C HIS A 160 42.43 11.95 18.72
N LEU A 161 42.16 11.57 17.47
CA LEU A 161 42.83 12.14 16.29
C LEU A 161 42.65 13.67 16.20
N LEU A 162 41.45 14.17 16.47
CA LEU A 162 41.18 15.61 16.48
C LEU A 162 41.90 16.33 17.62
N SER A 163 41.98 15.71 18.80
CA SER A 163 42.71 16.25 19.94
C SER A 163 44.21 16.36 19.64
N GLU A 164 44.80 15.34 19.02
CA GLU A 164 46.21 15.36 18.61
C GLU A 164 46.50 16.40 17.51
N ALA A 165 45.63 16.49 16.51
CA ALA A 165 45.73 17.51 15.47
C ALA A 165 45.64 18.92 16.06
N ASN A 166 44.66 19.17 16.96
CA ASN A 166 44.51 20.44 17.66
C ASN A 166 45.73 20.78 18.53
N ARG A 167 46.30 19.81 19.25
CA ARG A 167 47.54 19.99 20.03
C ARG A 167 48.69 20.42 19.13
N SER A 168 48.85 19.76 17.98
CA SER A 168 49.90 20.04 17.00
C SER A 168 49.75 21.42 16.36
N LEU A 169 48.51 21.84 16.09
CA LEU A 169 48.21 23.18 15.57
C LEU A 169 48.51 24.27 16.60
N ARG A 170 48.14 24.07 17.87
CA ARG A 170 48.47 25.00 18.97
C ARG A 170 49.98 25.16 19.14
N GLN A 171 50.73 24.07 19.05
CA GLN A 171 52.19 24.12 19.11
C GLN A 171 52.77 24.94 17.95
N ARG A 172 52.30 24.72 16.71
CA ARG A 172 52.73 25.50 15.54
C ARG A 172 52.35 26.98 15.62
N GLN A 173 51.21 27.31 16.23
CA GLN A 173 50.85 28.71 16.48
C GLN A 173 51.83 29.38 17.44
N LEU A 174 52.24 28.69 18.51
CA LEU A 174 53.24 29.21 19.45
C LEU A 174 54.62 29.37 18.80
N GLU A 175 55.03 28.42 17.96
CA GLU A 175 56.28 28.49 17.19
C GLU A 175 56.25 29.61 16.14
N GLY A 176 55.09 29.82 15.47
CA GLY A 176 54.89 30.92 14.53
C GLY A 176 54.91 32.31 15.18
N TYR A 177 54.59 32.43 16.47
CA TYR A 177 54.77 33.65 17.25
C TYR A 177 56.23 33.90 17.66
N GLN A 178 57.10 32.88 17.65
CA GLN A 178 58.54 33.03 17.94
C GLN A 178 59.38 33.40 16.71
N ILE A 179 58.89 33.18 15.48
CA ILE A 179 59.56 33.60 14.23
C ILE A 179 59.02 34.95 13.72
N ASN A 180 58.81 35.90 14.64
CA ASN A 180 58.73 37.31 14.28
C ASN A 180 59.37 38.23 15.35
N PRO A 181 60.68 38.10 15.64
CA PRO A 181 61.44 39.18 16.23
C PRO A 181 61.92 40.12 15.12
N LEU A 182 61.74 41.42 15.33
CA LEU A 182 62.19 42.56 14.51
C LEU A 182 61.14 43.16 13.58
N GLN A 183 60.14 43.83 14.17
CA GLN A 183 60.11 45.30 14.12
C GLN A 183 59.57 45.85 15.43
N LEU A 184 60.48 46.21 16.33
CA LEU A 184 60.18 47.09 17.45
C LEU A 184 60.28 48.53 16.93
N ASN A 185 59.21 49.31 17.03
CA ASN A 185 59.33 50.76 17.12
C ASN A 185 58.35 51.26 18.19
N PRO A 186 58.83 51.74 19.36
CA PRO A 186 57.97 52.32 20.37
C PRO A 186 57.85 53.83 20.12
N GLY A 187 56.79 54.24 19.42
CA GLY A 187 56.33 55.62 19.35
C GLY A 187 54.92 55.68 19.92
N VAL A 188 54.79 56.28 21.10
CA VAL A 188 53.53 56.51 21.81
C VAL A 188 52.73 57.57 21.06
N GLU A 189 51.57 57.23 20.49
CA GLU A 189 50.39 58.14 20.43
C GLU A 189 49.11 57.30 20.41
N GLU A 190 48.39 57.41 21.54
CA GLU A 190 46.95 57.59 21.70
C GLU A 190 45.94 57.07 20.64
N MET A 191 44.88 56.47 21.20
CA MET A 191 43.47 56.65 20.79
C MET A 191 42.80 55.55 19.96
N GLY A 192 41.64 55.12 20.48
CA GLY A 192 40.52 54.65 19.66
C GLY A 192 40.08 53.21 19.90
N TYR A 193 39.16 53.00 20.84
CA TYR A 193 38.29 51.83 20.83
C TYR A 193 37.43 51.84 19.56
N GLY A 194 37.84 51.04 18.57
CA GLY A 194 37.15 50.84 17.30
C GLY A 194 36.44 49.48 17.25
N ARG A 195 35.13 49.51 17.47
CA ARG A 195 34.17 48.44 17.19
C ARG A 195 34.03 48.23 15.66
N HIS A 196 33.66 47.00 15.25
CA HIS A 196 32.91 46.58 14.04
C HIS A 196 33.62 45.55 13.13
N PRO A 197 32.87 44.72 12.37
CA PRO A 197 31.66 43.99 12.74
C PRO A 197 31.79 42.48 12.44
N ALA A 198 30.87 41.70 13.02
CA ALA A 198 30.62 40.33 12.60
C ALA A 198 30.20 40.28 11.12
N GLN A 199 30.81 39.36 10.36
CA GLN A 199 30.23 38.88 9.10
C GLN A 199 30.13 37.35 9.14
N THR A 200 28.88 36.96 9.33
CA THR A 200 28.24 35.68 9.03
C THR A 200 28.58 35.16 7.63
N HIS A 201 29.09 33.93 7.55
CA HIS A 201 28.88 33.03 6.42
C HIS A 201 28.92 31.58 6.93
N GLY A 202 27.81 30.85 6.73
CA GLY A 202 27.82 29.39 6.79
C GLY A 202 26.87 28.69 7.76
N GLU A 203 25.74 29.29 8.15
CA GLU A 203 24.57 28.48 8.54
C GLU A 203 24.05 27.72 7.32
N ALA A 204 24.56 26.51 7.12
CA ALA A 204 23.92 25.47 6.32
C ALA A 204 24.58 24.14 6.66
N LEU A 205 24.01 23.41 7.61
CA LEU A 205 24.02 21.92 7.65
C LEU A 205 23.21 21.33 8.84
N PHE A 206 22.37 22.14 9.51
CA PHE A 206 21.28 21.64 10.33
C PHE A 206 19.95 21.83 9.58
N HIS A 207 19.68 20.95 8.61
CA HIS A 207 18.33 20.50 8.27
C HIS A 207 18.39 19.47 7.14
N LYS A 208 18.33 18.18 7.51
CA LYS A 208 17.29 17.25 7.04
C LYS A 208 17.46 15.91 7.71
N TRP A 209 16.76 15.76 8.81
CA TRP A 209 16.19 14.48 9.19
C TRP A 209 15.33 13.98 8.03
N SER A 210 15.72 12.88 7.39
CA SER A 210 14.77 11.98 6.74
C SER A 210 14.79 10.66 7.50
N VAL A 211 14.14 10.69 8.67
CA VAL A 211 13.56 9.47 9.25
C VAL A 211 12.55 8.97 8.23
N SER A 212 12.91 7.87 7.57
CA SER A 212 12.04 7.16 6.65
C SER A 212 10.75 6.80 7.38
N GLN A 213 9.63 7.30 6.85
CA GLN A 213 8.30 6.91 7.31
C GLN A 213 8.11 5.41 7.09
N ARG A 214 8.19 4.62 8.17
CA ARG A 214 7.55 3.29 8.19
C ARG A 214 7.36 2.65 9.57
N TYR A 215 7.15 3.40 10.65
CA TYR A 215 6.69 2.81 11.92
C TYR A 215 5.74 3.77 12.65
N LYS A 216 4.52 3.89 12.13
CA LYS A 216 3.35 4.33 12.91
C LYS A 216 2.29 3.26 12.78
N LEU A 217 2.32 2.31 13.71
CA LEU A 217 1.14 1.62 14.25
C LEU A 217 1.65 0.73 15.40
N GLY A 218 1.19 1.03 16.62
CA GLY A 218 1.12 0.02 17.67
C GLY A 218 1.98 0.16 18.91
N ILE A 219 2.37 1.35 19.39
CA ILE A 219 2.67 1.55 20.83
C ILE A 219 2.21 2.94 21.26
N SER A 220 0.92 3.08 21.56
CA SER A 220 0.40 4.19 22.35
C SER A 220 -0.88 3.71 23.02
N LEU A 221 -0.74 2.96 24.12
CA LEU A 221 -1.82 2.73 25.10
C LEU A 221 -1.37 1.91 26.32
N ILE A 222 -0.28 2.30 27.00
CA ILE A 222 -0.14 1.96 28.43
C ILE A 222 0.61 3.10 29.13
N GLN A 223 -0.12 4.16 29.46
CA GLN A 223 0.07 4.99 30.65
C GLN A 223 -1.10 5.99 30.69
N TYR A 224 -1.60 6.29 31.89
CA TYR A 224 -2.97 6.72 32.23
C TYR A 224 -3.93 5.52 32.22
N GLN A 225 -4.43 5.00 33.35
CA GLN A 225 -4.83 5.68 34.58
C GLN A 225 -4.94 4.70 35.76
N TRP A 226 -4.82 5.23 36.97
CA TRP A 226 -5.50 4.72 38.17
C TRP A 226 -7.01 4.73 37.96
#